data_AF-A0A373VS79-F1
#
_entry.id   AF-A0A373VS79-F1
#
_cell.length_a   1.000
_cell.length_b   1.000
_cell.length_c   1.000
_cell.angle_alpha   90.00
_cell.angle_beta   90.00
_cell.angle_gamma   90.00
#
_symmetry.space_group_name_H-M   'P 1'
#
loop_
_entity.id
_entity.type
_entity.pdbx_description
1 polymer ?
#
loop_
_entity_poly.entity_id
_entity_poly.type
_entity_poly.pdbx_seq_one_letter_code
_entity_poly.pdbx_strand_id
1 'polypeptide(L)'
;MDIKIQVLNQKAKIINRHELYSGTVAIEGIQFEFSDEWADMIKTATVYVGAYDRDKAVNILIENDKVAPVQLPAEIFEKNCEVYVGVFGINAAGQRLTSSIVRQEVKKGVPVQNASDNVSIDVYTRIIQLMTEAKDIAANSDEKIASNKKYVEQAKECLKQIDNITNAKMGDINALVEAKNKDIDSLVIAKMGDIANVTNAKIEDINNTASARISNINNVTNQNIASGTNAVNAAGRAQIRGITETAQGKIADINKTATSQIEAINKTAQAQAQAIEKQGNEILEEITGTGSKNAIFTVEDGALCIIQRDESEV
;
A
#
# COMPACT_ATOMS: atom_id res chain seq x y z
N MET A 1 38.44 86.05 38.62
CA MET A 1 39.12 85.77 39.89
C MET A 1 40.61 85.56 39.64
N ASP A 2 41.49 86.27 40.35
CA ASP A 2 42.95 86.15 40.17
C ASP A 2 43.56 85.05 41.05
N ILE A 3 44.62 84.38 40.56
CA ILE A 3 45.51 83.57 41.41
C ILE A 3 46.41 84.54 42.17
N LYS A 4 46.38 84.51 43.51
CA LYS A 4 47.17 85.44 44.33
C LYS A 4 48.41 84.75 44.89
N ILE A 5 49.59 85.25 44.56
CA ILE A 5 50.89 84.69 44.97
C ILE A 5 51.67 85.73 45.76
N GLN A 6 51.96 85.43 47.02
CA GLN A 6 52.87 86.23 47.83
C GLN A 6 54.29 85.69 47.69
N VAL A 7 55.26 86.56 47.42
CA VAL A 7 56.68 86.23 47.29
C VAL A 7 57.44 86.99 48.38
N LEU A 8 57.79 86.27 49.46
CA LEU A 8 58.56 86.82 50.57
C LEU A 8 59.98 86.25 50.51
N ASN A 9 60.98 87.12 50.41
CA ASN A 9 62.36 86.73 50.08
C ASN A 9 62.37 85.88 48.80
N GLN A 10 62.88 84.64 48.86
CA GLN A 10 62.88 83.72 47.72
C GLN A 10 61.79 82.65 47.83
N LYS A 11 60.77 82.83 48.69
CA LYS A 11 59.69 81.85 48.88
C LYS A 11 58.37 82.40 48.37
N ALA A 12 57.84 81.75 47.34
CA ALA A 12 56.50 82.01 46.82
C ALA A 12 55.45 81.13 47.50
N LYS A 13 54.27 81.69 47.78
CA LYS A 13 53.14 80.98 48.39
C LYS A 13 51.82 81.50 47.81
N ILE A 14 50.93 80.58 47.43
CA ILE A 14 49.57 80.93 47.02
C ILE A 14 48.75 81.29 48.27
N ILE A 15 48.11 82.47 48.24
CA ILE A 15 47.34 82.99 49.36
C ILE A 15 45.82 82.84 49.19
N ASN A 16 45.31 82.66 47.96
CA ASN A 16 43.89 82.33 47.74
C ASN A 16 43.69 80.82 47.50
N ARG A 17 43.22 80.09 48.51
CA ARG A 17 43.01 78.62 48.44
C ARG A 17 41.65 78.20 47.87
N HIS A 18 41.05 79.00 47.00
CA HIS A 18 39.79 78.59 46.36
C HIS A 18 40.07 77.58 45.25
N GLU A 19 39.21 76.58 45.11
CA GLU A 19 39.29 75.64 44.00
C GLU A 19 38.99 76.35 42.68
N LEU A 20 39.89 76.22 41.69
CA LEU A 20 39.74 76.83 40.37
C LEU A 20 39.18 75.79 39.39
N TYR A 21 38.19 76.20 38.60
CA TYR A 21 37.53 75.36 37.59
C TYR A 21 37.66 75.99 36.20
N SER A 22 38.12 75.23 35.20
CA SER A 22 38.23 75.67 33.81
C SER A 22 36.85 76.06 33.24
N GLY A 23 36.64 77.31 32.84
CA GLY A 23 35.44 77.77 32.12
C GLY A 23 34.23 78.21 32.95
N THR A 24 34.18 78.02 34.27
CA THR A 24 33.03 78.46 35.11
C THR A 24 33.32 79.71 35.94
N VAL A 25 34.57 79.89 36.37
CA VAL A 25 35.06 81.12 37.00
C VAL A 25 36.25 81.57 36.17
N ALA A 26 36.11 82.64 35.39
CA ALA A 26 37.20 83.15 34.57
C ALA A 26 38.40 83.50 35.47
N ILE A 27 39.55 82.83 35.26
CA ILE A 27 40.81 83.26 35.84
C ILE A 27 41.14 84.59 35.18
N GLU A 28 41.17 85.67 35.97
CA GLU A 28 41.36 87.05 35.47
C GLU A 28 42.84 87.46 35.45
N GLY A 29 43.73 86.53 35.75
CA GLY A 29 45.17 86.74 35.80
C GLY A 29 45.84 86.12 37.03
N ILE A 30 47.13 86.45 37.20
CA ILE A 30 47.91 86.13 38.40
C ILE A 30 48.33 87.45 39.04
N GLN A 31 47.95 87.67 40.29
CA GLN A 31 48.33 88.84 41.08
C GLN A 31 49.43 88.45 42.06
N PHE A 32 50.45 89.31 42.16
CA PHE A 32 51.61 89.10 43.01
C PHE A 32 51.64 90.11 44.16
N GLU A 33 52.26 89.71 45.27
CA GLU A 33 52.58 90.57 46.41
C GLU A 33 54.03 90.30 46.80
N PHE A 34 54.91 91.28 46.62
CA PHE A 34 56.35 91.13 46.81
C PHE A 34 56.82 91.78 48.12
N SER A 35 57.82 91.18 48.76
CA SER A 35 58.58 91.83 49.83
C SER A 35 59.61 92.85 49.30
N ASP A 36 60.08 93.72 50.18
CA ASP A 36 60.94 94.87 49.83
C ASP A 36 62.24 94.49 49.11
N GLU A 37 62.75 93.26 49.23
CA GLU A 37 63.97 92.83 48.54
C GLU A 37 63.79 92.74 47.01
N TRP A 38 62.55 92.75 46.53
CA TRP A 38 62.20 92.79 45.11
C TRP A 38 61.89 94.22 44.62
N ALA A 39 61.99 95.23 45.49
CA ALA A 39 61.88 96.62 45.10
C ALA A 39 62.98 96.96 44.08
N ASP A 40 62.64 97.81 43.10
CA ASP A 40 63.53 98.24 42.00
C ASP A 40 64.06 97.12 41.07
N MET A 41 63.47 95.92 41.12
CA MET A 41 63.75 94.83 40.17
C MET A 41 62.71 94.76 39.05
N ILE A 42 63.16 94.43 37.83
CA ILE A 42 62.28 94.01 36.74
C ILE A 42 61.88 92.56 37.01
N LYS A 43 60.59 92.31 37.22
CA LYS A 43 60.06 91.02 37.68
C LYS A 43 59.41 90.28 36.52
N THR A 44 59.77 89.01 36.34
CA THR A 44 59.24 88.15 35.29
C THR A 44 58.70 86.87 35.92
N ALA A 45 57.43 86.57 35.64
CA ALA A 45 56.80 85.31 36.00
C ALA A 45 57.11 84.26 34.93
N THR A 46 57.68 83.14 35.33
CA THR A 46 57.76 81.92 34.52
C THR A 46 56.56 81.05 34.84
N VAL A 47 55.67 80.87 33.87
CA VAL A 47 54.44 80.08 33.99
C VAL A 47 54.48 78.89 33.05
N TYR A 48 54.20 77.69 33.55
CA TYR A 48 54.09 76.48 32.74
C TYR A 48 53.01 75.55 33.25
N VAL A 49 52.50 74.69 32.36
CA VAL A 49 51.40 73.76 32.64
C VAL A 49 51.90 72.32 32.55
N GLY A 50 51.66 71.52 33.59
CA GLY A 50 52.11 70.14 33.68
C GLY A 50 53.61 70.01 34.00
N ALA A 51 54.30 69.06 33.37
CA ALA A 51 55.74 68.88 33.57
C ALA A 51 56.52 70.07 33.03
N TYR A 52 57.61 70.46 33.73
CA TYR A 52 58.46 71.55 33.28
C TYR A 52 59.08 71.21 31.90
N ASP A 53 58.75 72.03 30.91
CA ASP A 53 59.27 71.97 29.56
C ASP A 53 59.73 73.38 29.18
N ARG A 54 61.00 73.52 28.80
CA ARG A 54 61.61 74.83 28.49
C ARG A 54 60.91 75.49 27.29
N ASP A 55 60.37 74.71 26.36
CA ASP A 55 59.73 75.24 25.15
C ASP A 55 58.27 75.65 25.39
N LYS A 56 57.65 75.17 26.49
CA LYS A 56 56.26 75.49 26.87
C LYS A 56 56.16 76.50 28.02
N ALA A 57 57.26 76.73 28.73
CA ALA A 57 57.31 77.72 29.79
C ALA A 57 57.26 79.14 29.21
N VAL A 58 56.25 79.90 29.60
CA VAL A 58 56.07 81.29 29.16
C VAL A 58 56.67 82.20 30.21
N ASN A 59 57.62 83.05 29.80
CA ASN A 59 58.17 84.11 30.64
C ASN A 59 57.41 85.40 30.36
N ILE A 60 56.70 85.90 31.37
CA ILE A 60 55.80 87.03 31.26
C ILE A 60 56.31 88.13 32.17
N LEU A 61 56.53 89.32 31.62
CA LEU A 61 56.86 90.50 32.41
C LEU A 61 55.68 90.82 33.33
N ILE A 62 55.94 91.01 34.62
CA ILE A 62 54.92 91.37 35.60
C ILE A 62 54.78 92.89 35.59
N GLU A 63 53.62 93.38 35.16
CA GLU A 63 53.29 94.80 35.12
C GLU A 63 52.25 95.12 36.19
N ASN A 64 52.48 96.15 37.01
CA ASN A 64 51.61 96.52 38.13
C ASN A 64 51.26 95.34 39.05
N ASP A 65 52.28 94.51 39.36
CA ASP A 65 52.17 93.29 40.16
C ASP A 65 51.11 92.29 39.66
N LYS A 66 50.76 92.32 38.36
CA LYS A 66 49.79 91.42 37.76
C LYS A 66 50.25 90.88 36.40
N VAL A 67 49.83 89.65 36.11
CA VAL A 67 49.90 89.03 34.79
C VAL A 67 48.47 88.91 34.24
N ALA A 68 48.25 89.43 33.04
CA ALA A 68 46.94 89.42 32.39
C ALA A 68 46.58 88.01 31.86
N PRO A 69 45.28 87.66 31.78
CA PRO A 69 44.86 86.30 31.44
C PRO A 69 45.20 85.93 30.00
N VAL A 70 45.26 86.90 29.09
CA VAL A 70 45.66 86.70 27.68
C VAL A 70 47.12 86.26 27.52
N GLN A 71 47.98 86.55 28.51
CA GLN A 71 49.39 86.17 28.51
C GLN A 71 49.61 84.78 29.11
N LEU A 72 48.58 84.21 29.76
CA LEU A 72 48.66 82.89 30.37
C LEU A 72 48.47 81.79 29.30
N PRO A 73 49.08 80.60 29.50
CA PRO A 73 48.84 79.46 28.62
C PRO A 73 47.34 79.12 28.48
N ALA A 74 46.85 78.99 27.25
CA ALA A 74 45.43 78.71 26.94
C ALA A 74 44.90 77.42 27.61
N GLU A 75 45.80 76.47 27.84
CA GLU A 75 45.52 75.17 28.46
C GLU A 75 44.90 75.28 29.86
N ILE A 76 45.19 76.39 30.57
CA ILE A 76 44.61 76.71 31.88
C ILE A 76 43.09 76.90 31.79
N PHE A 77 42.59 77.34 30.64
CA PHE A 77 41.18 77.65 30.42
C PHE A 77 40.38 76.52 29.78
N GLU A 78 41.06 75.55 29.15
CA GLU A 78 40.41 74.54 28.31
C GLU A 78 40.22 73.18 29.00
N LYS A 79 41.16 72.77 29.85
CA LYS A 79 41.21 71.40 30.42
C LYS A 79 41.69 71.38 31.86
N ASN A 80 41.47 70.25 32.54
CA ASN A 80 42.09 69.98 33.83
C ASN A 80 43.62 70.00 33.67
N CYS A 81 44.29 70.82 34.46
CA CYS A 81 45.74 70.90 34.43
C CYS A 81 46.32 71.42 35.75
N GLU A 82 47.64 71.26 35.89
CA GLU A 82 48.41 71.80 36.99
C GLU A 82 49.26 72.95 36.48
N VAL A 83 49.09 74.12 37.08
CA VAL A 83 49.82 75.33 36.72
C VAL A 83 50.93 75.55 37.74
N TYR A 84 52.13 75.78 37.22
CA TYR A 84 53.31 76.08 38.01
C TYR A 84 53.76 77.50 37.71
N VAL A 85 54.04 78.26 38.78
CA VAL A 85 54.43 79.67 38.68
C VAL A 85 55.67 79.90 39.54
N GLY A 86 56.73 80.39 38.93
CA GLY A 86 57.90 80.94 39.61
C GLY A 86 58.16 82.36 39.15
N VAL A 87 58.86 83.16 39.96
CA VAL A 87 59.20 84.54 39.60
C VAL A 87 60.72 84.70 39.67
N PHE A 88 61.30 85.40 38.72
CA PHE A 88 62.66 85.89 38.84
C PHE A 88 62.72 87.39 38.56
N GLY A 89 63.59 88.07 39.31
CA GLY A 89 63.80 89.50 39.23
C GLY A 89 65.23 89.77 38.80
N ILE A 90 65.44 90.78 37.97
CA ILE A 90 66.77 91.26 37.58
C ILE A 90 66.86 92.75 37.94
N ASN A 91 67.89 93.13 38.71
CA ASN A 91 68.15 94.54 39.03
C ASN A 91 68.98 95.23 37.93
N ALA A 92 69.14 96.56 38.02
CA ALA A 92 69.93 97.34 37.05
C ALA A 92 71.41 96.91 36.94
N ALA A 93 71.96 96.25 37.96
CA ALA A 93 73.32 95.69 37.96
C ALA A 93 73.40 94.25 37.37
N GLY A 94 72.28 93.69 36.90
CA GLY A 94 72.21 92.35 36.31
C GLY A 94 72.18 91.19 37.30
N GLN A 95 72.05 91.46 38.61
CA GLN A 95 71.93 90.42 39.63
C GLN A 95 70.51 89.84 39.63
N ARG A 96 70.41 88.51 39.70
CA ARG A 96 69.15 87.77 39.64
C ARG A 96 68.71 87.26 41.01
N LEU A 97 67.46 87.53 41.37
CA LEU A 97 66.76 86.91 42.49
C LEU A 97 65.68 85.97 41.93
N THR A 98 65.51 84.77 42.49
CA THR A 98 64.52 83.80 41.99
C THR A 98 63.70 83.26 43.15
N SER A 99 62.39 83.15 42.97
CA SER A 99 61.49 82.56 43.96
C SER A 99 61.44 81.04 43.82
N SER A 100 60.97 80.36 44.86
CA SER A 100 60.45 79.01 44.73
C SER A 100 59.27 78.97 43.77
N ILE A 101 58.97 77.79 43.23
CA ILE A 101 57.82 77.57 42.35
C ILE A 101 56.61 77.18 43.19
N VAL A 102 55.45 77.74 42.89
CA VAL A 102 54.16 77.31 43.45
C VAL A 102 53.38 76.49 42.42
N ARG A 103 52.60 75.53 42.93
CA ARG A 103 51.72 74.67 42.14
C ARG A 103 50.26 74.97 42.48
N GLN A 104 49.44 75.20 41.47
CA GLN A 104 47.99 75.36 41.57
C GLN A 104 47.31 74.36 40.65
N GLU A 105 46.41 73.55 41.20
CA GLU A 105 45.56 72.65 40.41
C GLU A 105 44.34 73.41 39.88
N VAL A 106 44.01 73.20 38.60
CA VAL A 106 42.83 73.74 37.93
C VAL A 106 41.97 72.58 37.45
N LYS A 107 40.83 72.36 38.09
CA LYS A 107 39.91 71.24 37.78
C LYS A 107 39.09 71.53 36.53
N LYS A 108 38.58 70.48 35.87
CA LYS A 108 37.69 70.61 34.71
C LYS A 108 36.34 71.22 35.13
N GLY A 109 36.00 72.41 34.65
CA GLY A 109 34.64 72.96 34.72
C GLY A 109 33.80 72.55 33.49
N VAL A 110 32.49 72.80 33.54
CA VAL A 110 31.56 72.48 32.44
C VAL A 110 31.75 73.53 31.33
N PRO A 111 32.10 73.15 30.09
CA PRO A 111 32.20 74.11 29.00
C PRO A 111 30.79 74.63 28.67
N VAL A 112 30.54 75.92 28.91
CA VAL A 112 29.49 76.63 28.17
C VAL A 112 30.12 77.06 26.86
N GLN A 113 30.09 76.18 25.86
CA GLN A 113 30.27 76.66 24.50
C GLN A 113 29.10 77.61 24.22
N ASN A 114 29.42 78.86 23.89
CA ASN A 114 28.46 79.76 23.26
C ASN A 114 27.91 79.01 22.04
N ALA A 115 26.65 78.56 22.14
CA ALA A 115 25.93 78.14 20.96
C ALA A 115 25.98 79.31 19.99
N SER A 116 26.60 79.09 18.83
CA SER A 116 26.28 79.89 17.67
C SER A 116 24.77 79.74 17.47
N ASP A 117 23.99 80.75 17.87
CA ASP A 117 22.52 80.78 17.81
C ASP A 117 21.94 80.80 16.38
N ASN A 118 22.66 80.25 15.40
CA ASN A 118 22.11 79.96 14.08
C ASN A 118 22.63 78.60 13.61
N VAL A 119 21.80 77.57 13.81
CA VAL A 119 21.86 76.34 13.01
C VAL A 119 21.70 76.76 11.54
N SER A 120 22.64 76.35 10.67
CA SER A 120 22.64 76.71 9.24
C SER A 120 21.30 76.34 8.57
N ILE A 121 20.75 77.24 7.73
CA ILE A 121 19.52 77.07 6.94
C ILE A 121 19.48 75.71 6.19
N ASP A 122 20.65 75.18 5.83
CA ASP A 122 20.82 73.90 5.14
C ASP A 122 20.37 72.67 5.99
N VAL A 123 20.64 72.70 7.30
CA VAL A 123 20.24 71.61 8.22
C VAL A 123 18.72 71.55 8.38
N TYR A 124 18.05 72.70 8.50
CA TYR A 124 16.59 72.76 8.57
C TYR A 124 15.94 72.28 7.27
N THR A 125 16.48 72.68 6.12
CA THR A 125 16.00 72.22 4.80
C THR A 125 16.13 70.70 4.67
N ARG A 126 17.25 70.12 5.12
CA ARG A 126 17.45 68.67 5.11
C ARG A 126 16.50 67.93 6.04
N ILE A 127 16.24 68.47 7.24
CA ILE A 127 15.29 67.90 8.20
C ILE A 127 13.87 67.90 7.62
N ILE A 128 13.43 69.00 7.00
CA ILE A 128 12.13 69.09 6.34
C ILE A 128 12.01 68.05 5.23
N GLN A 129 13.04 67.92 4.39
CA GLN A 129 13.05 66.92 3.32
C GLN A 129 12.91 65.49 3.86
N LEU A 130 13.68 65.13 4.89
CA LEU A 130 13.61 63.80 5.52
C LEU A 130 12.24 63.51 6.13
N MET A 131 11.61 64.51 6.77
CA MET A 131 10.26 64.37 7.31
C MET A 131 9.20 64.18 6.21
N THR A 132 9.34 64.89 5.08
CA THR A 132 8.46 64.71 3.91
C THR A 132 8.62 63.32 3.32
N GLU A 133 9.86 62.86 3.10
CA GLU A 133 10.14 61.49 2.62
C GLU A 133 9.56 60.42 3.56
N ALA A 134 9.72 60.58 4.87
CA ALA A 134 9.15 59.67 5.86
C ALA A 134 7.62 59.65 5.84
N LYS A 135 6.98 60.82 5.65
CA LYS A 135 5.53 60.92 5.52
C LYS A 135 5.02 60.21 4.26
N ASP A 136 5.70 60.39 3.13
CA ASP A 136 5.33 59.75 1.87
C ASP A 136 5.51 58.21 1.94
N ILE A 137 6.59 57.74 2.58
CA ILE A 137 6.80 56.30 2.84
C ILE A 137 5.69 55.73 3.73
N ALA A 138 5.31 56.45 4.79
CA ALA A 138 4.24 56.04 5.69
C ALA A 138 2.90 55.93 4.94
N ALA A 139 2.54 56.95 4.14
CA ALA A 139 1.33 56.93 3.32
C ALA A 139 1.32 55.75 2.32
N ASN A 140 2.44 55.51 1.61
CA ASN A 140 2.56 54.38 0.69
C ASN A 140 2.47 53.02 1.41
N SER A 141 2.99 52.94 2.63
CA SER A 141 2.94 51.72 3.45
C SER A 141 1.51 51.42 3.90
N ASP A 142 0.75 52.44 4.32
CA ASP A 142 -0.65 52.30 4.70
C ASP A 142 -1.51 51.80 3.54
N GLU A 143 -1.30 52.33 2.32
CA GLU A 143 -1.97 51.85 1.11
C GLU A 143 -1.68 50.37 0.82
N LYS A 144 -0.41 49.95 0.93
CA LYS A 144 -0.01 48.55 0.75
C LYS A 144 -0.60 47.63 1.82
N ILE A 145 -0.65 48.08 3.08
CA ILE A 145 -1.26 47.32 4.18
C ILE A 145 -2.76 47.13 3.92
N ALA A 146 -3.46 48.18 3.49
CA ALA A 146 -4.88 48.10 3.13
C ALA A 146 -5.12 47.10 1.99
N SER A 147 -4.27 47.13 0.95
CA SER A 147 -4.32 46.17 -0.16
C SER A 147 -4.07 44.73 0.31
N ASN A 148 -3.02 44.51 1.11
CA ASN A 148 -2.69 43.19 1.66
C ASN A 148 -3.80 42.64 2.55
N LYS A 149 -4.46 43.49 3.36
CA LYS A 149 -5.63 43.10 4.15
C LYS A 149 -6.76 42.58 3.26
N LYS A 150 -7.04 43.26 2.14
CA LYS A 150 -8.04 42.81 1.16
C LYS A 150 -7.67 41.46 0.55
N TYR A 151 -6.41 41.24 0.18
CA TYR A 151 -5.95 39.94 -0.33
C TYR A 151 -6.10 38.81 0.68
N VAL A 152 -5.79 39.06 1.96
CA VAL A 152 -5.95 38.06 3.04
C VAL A 152 -7.42 37.69 3.24
N GLU A 153 -8.34 38.66 3.23
CA GLU A 153 -9.78 38.38 3.36
C GLU A 153 -10.32 37.61 2.13
N GLN A 154 -9.87 37.97 0.92
CA GLN A 154 -10.20 37.20 -0.29
C GLN A 154 -9.68 35.75 -0.21
N ALA A 155 -8.47 35.54 0.31
CA ALA A 155 -7.90 34.21 0.50
C ALA A 155 -8.70 33.37 1.51
N LYS A 156 -9.12 33.96 2.63
CA LYS A 156 -9.99 33.29 3.62
C LYS A 156 -11.33 32.88 3.02
N GLU A 157 -11.93 33.75 2.23
CA GLU A 157 -13.21 33.46 1.59
C GLU A 157 -13.07 32.35 0.53
N CYS A 158 -12.00 32.39 -0.26
CA CYS A 158 -11.67 31.31 -1.20
C CYS A 158 -11.51 29.95 -0.49
N LEU A 159 -10.84 29.91 0.66
CA LEU A 159 -10.70 28.67 1.46
C LEU A 159 -12.05 28.13 1.93
N LYS A 160 -12.98 28.97 2.39
CA LYS A 160 -14.33 28.53 2.77
C LYS A 160 -15.10 27.97 1.58
N GLN A 161 -14.98 28.59 0.41
CA GLN A 161 -15.62 28.09 -0.80
C GLN A 161 -15.04 26.73 -1.21
N ILE A 162 -13.73 26.55 -1.13
CA ILE A 162 -13.06 25.27 -1.38
C ILE A 162 -13.59 24.20 -0.43
N ASP A 163 -13.69 24.49 0.87
CA ASP A 163 -14.20 23.54 1.87
C ASP A 163 -15.65 23.14 1.60
N ASN A 164 -16.52 24.12 1.33
CA ASN A 164 -17.92 23.88 0.97
C ASN A 164 -18.06 23.01 -0.29
N ILE A 165 -17.29 23.33 -1.35
CA ILE A 165 -17.29 22.56 -2.59
C ILE A 165 -16.78 21.13 -2.35
N THR A 166 -15.72 20.98 -1.54
CA THR A 166 -15.13 19.67 -1.25
C THR A 166 -16.13 18.79 -0.49
N ASN A 167 -16.79 19.34 0.53
CA ASN A 167 -17.80 18.62 1.29
C ASN A 167 -19.01 18.25 0.43
N ALA A 168 -19.50 19.16 -0.42
CA ALA A 168 -20.60 18.88 -1.34
C ALA A 168 -20.25 17.75 -2.31
N LYS A 169 -19.08 17.82 -2.96
CA LYS A 169 -18.62 16.78 -3.88
C LYS A 169 -18.39 15.43 -3.22
N MET A 170 -17.92 15.42 -1.97
CA MET A 170 -17.79 14.17 -1.21
C MET A 170 -19.15 13.52 -0.93
N GLY A 171 -20.17 14.34 -0.62
CA GLY A 171 -21.56 13.89 -0.51
C GLY A 171 -22.09 13.29 -1.82
N ASP A 172 -21.88 13.97 -2.95
CA ASP A 172 -22.29 13.48 -4.27
C ASP A 172 -21.62 12.14 -4.63
N ILE A 173 -20.32 12.01 -4.35
CA ILE A 173 -19.57 10.77 -4.56
C ILE A 173 -20.13 9.64 -3.71
N ASN A 174 -20.39 9.89 -2.42
CA ASN A 174 -20.96 8.88 -1.53
C ASN A 174 -22.35 8.42 -2.01
N ALA A 175 -23.22 9.35 -2.39
CA ALA A 175 -24.54 9.03 -2.92
C ALA A 175 -24.45 8.21 -4.22
N LEU A 176 -23.51 8.56 -5.11
CA LEU A 176 -23.27 7.81 -6.34
C LEU A 176 -22.77 6.38 -6.06
N VAL A 177 -21.84 6.23 -5.10
CA VAL A 177 -21.30 4.92 -4.70
C VAL A 177 -22.41 4.04 -4.11
N GLU A 178 -23.24 4.59 -3.22
CA GLU A 178 -24.38 3.86 -2.65
C GLU A 178 -25.39 3.43 -3.72
N ALA A 179 -25.72 4.31 -4.65
CA ALA A 179 -26.62 3.99 -5.76
C ALA A 179 -26.04 2.87 -6.64
N LYS A 180 -24.75 2.96 -7.00
CA LYS A 180 -24.08 1.94 -7.82
C LYS A 180 -23.97 0.59 -7.11
N ASN A 181 -23.75 0.56 -5.81
CA ASN A 181 -23.75 -0.69 -5.04
C ASN A 181 -25.14 -1.35 -5.05
N LYS A 182 -26.22 -0.57 -4.88
CA LYS A 182 -27.60 -1.10 -4.99
C LYS A 182 -27.92 -1.64 -6.39
N ASP A 183 -27.45 -0.96 -7.44
CA ASP A 183 -27.58 -1.43 -8.83
C ASP A 183 -26.86 -2.77 -9.02
N ILE A 184 -25.63 -2.90 -8.50
CA ILE A 184 -24.84 -4.14 -8.55
C ILE A 184 -25.56 -5.27 -7.80
N ASP A 185 -26.03 -5.04 -6.58
CA ASP A 185 -26.76 -6.03 -5.79
C ASP A 185 -28.01 -6.53 -6.53
N SER A 186 -28.78 -5.61 -7.11
CA SER A 186 -29.97 -5.93 -7.89
C SER A 186 -29.63 -6.77 -9.13
N LEU A 187 -28.54 -6.42 -9.84
CA LEU A 187 -28.07 -7.17 -11.00
C LEU A 187 -27.60 -8.57 -10.62
N VAL A 188 -26.87 -8.71 -9.50
CA VAL A 188 -26.40 -10.01 -9.00
C VAL A 188 -27.59 -10.90 -8.65
N ILE A 189 -28.59 -10.40 -7.93
CA ILE A 189 -29.81 -11.14 -7.60
C ILE A 189 -30.54 -11.59 -8.86
N ALA A 190 -30.74 -10.69 -9.82
CA ALA A 190 -31.37 -11.01 -11.10
C ALA A 190 -30.61 -12.12 -11.85
N LYS A 191 -29.28 -12.01 -11.93
CA LYS A 191 -28.45 -13.00 -12.63
C LYS A 191 -28.40 -14.35 -11.92
N MET A 192 -28.41 -14.38 -10.60
CA MET A 192 -28.56 -15.64 -9.85
C MET A 192 -29.92 -16.30 -10.15
N GLY A 193 -30.99 -15.52 -10.26
CA GLY A 193 -32.30 -16.00 -10.69
C GLY A 193 -32.29 -16.58 -12.11
N ASP A 194 -31.69 -15.87 -13.07
CA ASP A 194 -31.51 -16.34 -14.46
C ASP A 194 -30.78 -17.70 -14.48
N ILE A 195 -29.68 -17.82 -13.74
CA ILE A 195 -28.88 -19.06 -13.67
C ILE A 195 -29.70 -20.21 -13.07
N ALA A 196 -30.45 -19.96 -12.00
CA ALA A 196 -31.30 -20.97 -11.38
C ALA A 196 -32.38 -21.47 -12.34
N ASN A 197 -33.05 -20.55 -13.06
CA ASN A 197 -34.07 -20.89 -14.05
C ASN A 197 -33.50 -21.74 -15.20
N VAL A 198 -32.37 -21.34 -15.78
CA VAL A 198 -31.71 -22.09 -16.86
C VAL A 198 -31.24 -23.47 -16.37
N THR A 199 -30.74 -23.56 -15.14
CA THR A 199 -30.29 -24.81 -14.55
C THR A 199 -31.45 -25.79 -14.37
N ASN A 200 -32.57 -25.33 -13.81
CA ASN A 200 -33.76 -26.14 -13.62
C ASN A 200 -34.35 -26.63 -14.95
N ALA A 201 -34.46 -25.75 -15.94
CA ALA A 201 -34.93 -26.12 -17.28
C ALA A 201 -34.05 -27.21 -17.92
N LYS A 202 -32.71 -27.07 -17.83
CA LYS A 202 -31.79 -28.08 -18.36
C LYS A 202 -31.90 -29.42 -17.62
N ILE A 203 -32.09 -29.41 -16.31
CA ILE A 203 -32.30 -30.65 -15.53
C ILE A 203 -33.60 -31.33 -15.96
N GLU A 204 -34.66 -30.56 -16.17
CA GLU A 204 -35.95 -31.07 -16.66
C GLU A 204 -35.82 -31.70 -18.05
N ASP A 205 -35.15 -31.03 -18.99
CA ASP A 205 -34.88 -31.55 -20.34
C ASP A 205 -34.08 -32.87 -20.31
N ILE A 206 -33.05 -32.94 -19.46
CA ILE A 206 -32.25 -34.14 -19.24
C ILE A 206 -33.12 -35.28 -18.69
N ASN A 207 -33.95 -35.00 -17.68
CA ASN A 207 -34.83 -35.99 -17.06
C ASN A 207 -35.87 -36.52 -18.05
N ASN A 208 -36.48 -35.65 -18.83
CA ASN A 208 -37.45 -36.01 -19.86
C ASN A 208 -36.78 -36.89 -20.94
N THR A 209 -35.60 -36.50 -21.41
CA THR A 209 -34.82 -37.27 -22.39
C THR A 209 -34.41 -38.63 -21.84
N ALA A 210 -33.92 -38.69 -20.61
CA ALA A 210 -33.51 -39.93 -19.95
C ALA A 210 -34.70 -40.88 -19.79
N SER A 211 -35.84 -40.38 -19.32
CA SER A 211 -37.07 -41.16 -19.13
C SER A 211 -37.58 -41.74 -20.45
N ALA A 212 -37.60 -40.95 -21.52
CA ALA A 212 -37.99 -41.41 -22.85
C ALA A 212 -37.05 -42.51 -23.37
N ARG A 213 -35.73 -42.36 -23.17
CA ARG A 213 -34.74 -43.37 -23.56
C ARG A 213 -34.90 -44.67 -22.78
N ILE A 214 -35.10 -44.61 -21.46
CA ILE A 214 -35.34 -45.80 -20.63
C ILE A 214 -36.59 -46.54 -21.11
N SER A 215 -37.67 -45.82 -21.40
CA SER A 215 -38.90 -46.42 -21.94
C SER A 215 -38.65 -47.13 -23.27
N ASN A 216 -37.92 -46.50 -24.20
CA ASN A 216 -37.57 -47.10 -25.48
C ASN A 216 -36.70 -48.36 -25.32
N ILE A 217 -35.70 -48.33 -24.44
CA ILE A 217 -34.85 -49.49 -24.14
C ILE A 217 -35.70 -50.65 -23.59
N ASN A 218 -36.61 -50.37 -22.65
CA ASN A 218 -37.51 -51.39 -22.10
C ASN A 218 -38.41 -52.00 -23.17
N ASN A 219 -38.97 -51.18 -24.06
CA ASN A 219 -39.81 -51.66 -25.16
C ASN A 219 -39.04 -52.58 -26.10
N VAL A 220 -37.86 -52.16 -26.56
CA VAL A 220 -37.00 -52.97 -27.44
C VAL A 220 -36.56 -54.27 -26.75
N THR A 221 -36.18 -54.18 -25.47
CA THR A 221 -35.76 -55.36 -24.69
C THR A 221 -36.90 -56.38 -24.59
N ASN A 222 -38.12 -55.94 -24.26
CA ASN A 222 -39.28 -56.82 -24.19
C ASN A 222 -39.62 -57.44 -25.54
N GLN A 223 -39.52 -56.68 -26.63
CA GLN A 223 -39.74 -57.19 -28.00
C GLN A 223 -38.70 -58.25 -28.38
N ASN A 224 -37.43 -58.02 -28.06
CA ASN A 224 -36.34 -58.96 -28.34
C ASN A 224 -36.46 -60.25 -27.52
N ILE A 225 -36.85 -60.15 -26.24
CA ILE A 225 -37.12 -61.33 -25.39
C ILE A 225 -38.27 -62.15 -25.97
N ALA A 226 -39.37 -61.49 -26.36
CA ALA A 226 -40.54 -62.16 -26.93
C ALA A 226 -40.22 -62.84 -28.27
N SER A 227 -39.54 -62.13 -29.19
CA SER A 227 -39.18 -62.68 -30.50
C SER A 227 -38.16 -63.82 -30.38
N GLY A 228 -37.16 -63.68 -29.51
CA GLY A 228 -36.18 -64.72 -29.21
C GLY A 228 -36.84 -65.98 -28.63
N THR A 229 -37.75 -65.82 -27.67
CA THR A 229 -38.53 -66.93 -27.09
C THR A 229 -39.35 -67.65 -28.15
N ASN A 230 -40.02 -66.90 -29.03
CA ASN A 230 -40.81 -67.47 -30.11
C ASN A 230 -39.94 -68.25 -31.12
N ALA A 231 -38.76 -67.71 -31.46
CA ALA A 231 -37.81 -68.37 -32.37
C ALA A 231 -37.29 -69.68 -31.78
N VAL A 232 -36.88 -69.69 -30.52
CA VAL A 232 -36.43 -70.90 -29.81
C VAL A 232 -37.55 -71.93 -29.74
N ASN A 233 -38.77 -71.52 -29.39
CA ASN A 233 -39.92 -72.42 -29.32
C ASN A 233 -40.28 -73.01 -30.70
N ALA A 234 -40.19 -72.21 -31.77
CA ALA A 234 -40.43 -72.69 -33.13
C ALA A 234 -39.38 -73.72 -33.56
N ALA A 235 -38.10 -73.45 -33.30
CA ALA A 235 -37.01 -74.39 -33.57
C ALA A 235 -37.16 -75.70 -32.78
N GLY A 236 -37.49 -75.62 -31.49
CA GLY A 236 -37.74 -76.79 -30.65
C GLY A 236 -38.91 -77.65 -31.15
N ARG A 237 -40.03 -77.03 -31.54
CA ARG A 237 -41.17 -77.74 -32.15
C ARG A 237 -40.80 -78.42 -33.47
N ALA A 238 -40.01 -77.75 -34.32
CA ALA A 238 -39.56 -78.31 -35.59
C ALA A 238 -38.66 -79.55 -35.38
N GLN A 239 -37.74 -79.50 -34.42
CA GLN A 239 -36.89 -80.64 -34.07
C GLN A 239 -37.70 -81.81 -33.52
N ILE A 240 -38.61 -81.57 -32.56
CA ILE A 240 -39.49 -82.61 -32.01
C ILE A 240 -40.33 -83.26 -33.12
N ARG A 241 -40.84 -82.46 -34.06
CA ARG A 241 -41.60 -82.95 -35.21
C ARG A 241 -40.75 -83.87 -36.09
N GLY A 242 -39.52 -83.46 -36.45
CA GLY A 242 -38.61 -84.28 -37.25
C GLY A 242 -38.25 -85.61 -36.57
N ILE A 243 -38.03 -85.60 -35.24
CA ILE A 243 -37.82 -86.82 -34.45
C ILE A 243 -39.06 -87.72 -34.52
N THR A 244 -40.25 -87.14 -34.36
CA THR A 244 -41.53 -87.87 -34.38
C THR A 244 -41.76 -88.52 -35.75
N GLU A 245 -41.58 -87.78 -36.84
CA GLU A 245 -41.75 -88.28 -38.22
C GLU A 245 -40.75 -89.43 -38.51
N THR A 246 -39.50 -89.29 -38.07
CA THR A 246 -38.47 -90.35 -38.22
C THR A 246 -38.85 -91.60 -37.43
N ALA A 247 -39.28 -91.44 -36.18
CA ALA A 247 -39.67 -92.55 -35.32
C ALA A 247 -40.90 -93.30 -35.88
N GLN A 248 -41.91 -92.56 -36.35
CA GLN A 248 -43.09 -93.13 -36.99
C GLN A 248 -42.73 -93.92 -38.26
N GLY A 249 -41.86 -93.38 -39.10
CA GLY A 249 -41.36 -94.08 -40.29
C GLY A 249 -40.65 -95.40 -39.96
N LYS A 250 -39.75 -95.38 -38.96
CA LYS A 250 -39.07 -96.60 -38.49
C LYS A 250 -40.02 -97.64 -37.91
N ILE A 251 -41.04 -97.23 -37.15
CA ILE A 251 -42.07 -98.14 -36.63
C ILE A 251 -42.87 -98.77 -37.78
N ALA A 252 -43.23 -97.98 -38.81
CA ALA A 252 -43.92 -98.48 -39.99
C ALA A 252 -43.08 -99.53 -40.75
N ASP A 253 -41.79 -99.25 -40.96
CA ASP A 253 -40.85 -100.20 -41.59
C ASP A 253 -40.74 -101.50 -40.79
N ILE A 254 -40.55 -101.40 -39.46
CA ILE A 254 -40.49 -102.57 -38.56
C ILE A 254 -41.78 -103.39 -38.67
N ASN A 255 -42.95 -102.76 -38.62
CA ASN A 255 -44.23 -103.43 -38.72
C ASN A 255 -44.39 -104.13 -40.07
N LYS A 256 -43.99 -103.48 -41.18
CA LYS A 256 -44.04 -104.09 -42.51
C LYS A 256 -43.16 -105.33 -42.59
N THR A 257 -41.93 -105.27 -42.08
CA THR A 257 -41.03 -106.43 -42.02
C THR A 257 -41.61 -107.54 -41.16
N ALA A 258 -42.15 -107.22 -39.98
CA ALA A 258 -42.76 -108.20 -39.08
C ALA A 258 -43.95 -108.91 -39.76
N THR A 259 -44.84 -108.17 -40.42
CA THR A 259 -45.97 -108.74 -41.18
C THR A 259 -45.50 -109.69 -42.28
N SER A 260 -44.53 -109.27 -43.12
CA SER A 260 -43.99 -110.12 -44.18
C SER A 260 -43.32 -111.39 -43.63
N GLN A 261 -42.64 -111.30 -42.49
CA GLN A 261 -42.06 -112.48 -41.82
C GLN A 261 -43.14 -113.43 -41.30
N ILE A 262 -44.21 -112.90 -40.67
CA ILE A 262 -45.35 -113.71 -40.21
C ILE A 262 -46.04 -114.42 -41.39
N GLU A 263 -46.25 -113.73 -42.51
CA GLU A 263 -46.80 -114.33 -43.73
C GLU A 263 -45.92 -115.45 -44.28
N ALA A 264 -44.60 -115.26 -44.30
CA ALA A 264 -43.65 -116.28 -44.74
C ALA A 264 -43.68 -117.52 -43.83
N ILE A 265 -43.67 -117.32 -42.50
CA ILE A 265 -43.80 -118.39 -41.52
C ILE A 265 -45.11 -119.16 -41.72
N ASN A 266 -46.23 -118.44 -41.88
CA ASN A 266 -47.53 -119.07 -42.11
C ASN A 266 -47.56 -119.91 -43.39
N LYS A 267 -46.99 -119.41 -44.50
CA LYS A 267 -46.88 -120.18 -45.75
C LYS A 267 -46.06 -121.45 -45.58
N THR A 268 -44.92 -121.37 -44.90
CA THR A 268 -44.08 -122.54 -44.60
C THR A 268 -44.82 -123.54 -43.72
N ALA A 269 -45.51 -123.07 -42.67
CA ALA A 269 -46.28 -123.93 -41.79
C ALA A 269 -47.44 -124.64 -42.52
N GLN A 270 -48.15 -123.93 -43.41
CA GLN A 270 -49.20 -124.52 -44.26
C GLN A 270 -48.64 -125.59 -45.21
N ALA A 271 -47.52 -125.31 -45.87
CA ALA A 271 -46.88 -126.26 -46.77
C ALA A 271 -46.40 -127.52 -46.02
N GLN A 272 -45.85 -127.35 -44.82
CA GLN A 272 -45.47 -128.47 -43.94
C GLN A 272 -46.69 -129.30 -43.52
N ALA A 273 -47.80 -128.66 -43.13
CA ALA A 273 -49.03 -129.35 -42.77
C ALA A 273 -49.59 -130.19 -43.94
N GLN A 274 -49.61 -129.63 -45.15
CA GLN A 274 -50.03 -130.34 -46.37
C GLN A 274 -49.11 -131.51 -46.71
N ALA A 275 -47.80 -131.36 -46.55
CA ALA A 275 -46.83 -132.43 -46.78
C ALA A 275 -47.04 -133.59 -45.80
N ILE A 276 -47.27 -133.28 -44.52
CA ILE A 276 -47.59 -134.28 -43.48
C ILE A 276 -48.91 -134.99 -43.81
N GLU A 277 -49.96 -134.24 -44.19
CA GLU A 277 -51.24 -134.81 -44.58
C GLU A 277 -51.11 -135.77 -45.77
N LYS A 278 -50.35 -135.37 -46.81
CA LYS A 278 -50.07 -136.21 -47.97
C LYS A 278 -49.33 -137.50 -47.58
N GLN A 279 -48.25 -137.38 -46.82
CA GLN A 279 -47.50 -138.56 -46.34
C GLN A 279 -48.36 -139.48 -45.48
N GLY A 280 -49.19 -138.91 -44.59
CA GLY A 280 -50.13 -139.68 -43.77
C GLY A 280 -51.13 -140.46 -44.61
N ASN A 281 -51.66 -139.86 -45.69
CA ASN A 281 -52.57 -140.52 -46.61
C ASN A 281 -51.87 -141.62 -47.43
N GLU A 282 -50.65 -141.38 -47.93
CA GLU A 282 -49.84 -142.40 -48.63
C GLU A 282 -49.59 -143.62 -47.73
N ILE A 283 -49.24 -143.41 -46.47
CA ILE A 283 -49.07 -144.49 -45.48
C ILE A 283 -50.38 -145.25 -45.25
N LEU A 284 -51.51 -144.54 -45.15
CA LEU A 284 -52.82 -145.16 -44.97
C LEU A 284 -53.22 -146.01 -46.19
N GLU A 285 -52.98 -145.51 -47.40
CA GLU A 285 -53.19 -146.24 -48.65
C GLU A 285 -52.30 -147.49 -48.74
N GLU A 286 -51.03 -147.40 -48.34
CA GLU A 286 -50.12 -148.54 -48.31
C GLU A 286 -50.65 -149.63 -47.38
N ILE A 287 -51.03 -149.28 -46.14
CA ILE A 287 -51.59 -150.21 -45.15
C ILE A 287 -52.90 -150.85 -45.64
N THR A 288 -53.82 -150.06 -46.19
CA THR A 288 -55.14 -150.55 -46.63
C THR A 288 -55.08 -151.32 -47.96
N GLY A 289 -54.18 -150.93 -48.87
CA GLY A 289 -53.97 -151.54 -50.17
C GLY A 289 -53.19 -152.86 -50.15
N THR A 290 -52.13 -152.97 -49.33
CA THR A 290 -51.45 -154.26 -49.10
C THR A 290 -52.27 -155.19 -48.22
N GLY A 291 -52.98 -154.66 -47.21
CA GLY A 291 -53.88 -155.43 -46.37
C GLY A 291 -55.01 -156.12 -47.14
N SER A 292 -55.49 -155.52 -48.24
CA SER A 292 -56.56 -156.08 -49.07
C SER A 292 -56.09 -157.06 -50.15
N LYS A 293 -54.80 -157.01 -50.57
CA LYS A 293 -54.29 -157.86 -51.66
C LYS A 293 -53.72 -159.19 -51.21
N ASN A 294 -53.11 -159.26 -50.03
CA ASN A 294 -52.35 -160.44 -49.62
C ASN A 294 -52.90 -161.21 -48.42
N ALA A 295 -54.05 -160.84 -47.85
CA ALA A 295 -54.69 -161.67 -46.84
C ALA A 295 -56.21 -161.51 -46.86
N ILE A 296 -56.93 -162.54 -47.31
CA ILE A 296 -58.35 -162.66 -46.98
C ILE A 296 -58.41 -163.30 -45.59
N PHE A 297 -58.84 -162.52 -44.61
CA PHE A 297 -59.15 -163.03 -43.28
C PHE A 297 -60.59 -163.53 -43.29
N THR A 298 -60.78 -164.85 -43.26
CA THR A 298 -62.10 -165.46 -43.07
C THR A 298 -62.16 -166.12 -41.70
N VAL A 299 -63.37 -166.22 -41.15
CA VAL A 299 -63.61 -167.00 -39.94
C VAL A 299 -64.54 -168.12 -40.34
N GLU A 300 -64.02 -169.35 -40.39
CA GLU A 300 -64.79 -170.57 -40.55
C GLU A 300 -64.69 -171.36 -39.25
N ASP A 301 -65.84 -171.80 -38.72
CA ASP A 301 -65.97 -172.58 -37.49
C ASP A 301 -65.22 -172.00 -36.27
N GLY A 302 -65.17 -170.67 -36.17
CA GLY A 302 -64.63 -169.97 -35.00
C GLY A 302 -63.10 -169.84 -34.94
N ALA A 303 -62.37 -170.29 -35.97
CA ALA A 303 -60.94 -170.06 -36.12
C ALA A 303 -60.65 -168.97 -37.17
N LEU A 304 -59.72 -168.06 -36.87
CA LEU A 304 -59.27 -167.05 -37.83
C LEU A 304 -58.33 -167.72 -38.86
N CYS A 305 -58.79 -167.82 -40.10
CA CYS A 305 -58.01 -168.32 -41.23
C CYS A 305 -57.42 -167.15 -42.03
N ILE A 306 -56.12 -167.22 -42.32
CA ILE A 306 -55.40 -166.23 -43.13
C ILE A 306 -55.05 -166.89 -44.47
N ILE A 307 -55.65 -166.41 -45.55
CA ILE A 307 -55.35 -166.90 -46.91
C ILE A 307 -54.45 -165.90 -47.61
N GLN A 308 -53.17 -166.23 -47.82
CA GLN A 308 -52.26 -165.43 -48.65
C GLN A 308 -52.44 -165.78 -50.13
N ARG A 309 -52.62 -164.77 -50.99
CA ARG A 309 -52.61 -164.98 -52.45
C ARG A 309 -51.15 -165.10 -52.93
N ASP A 310 -50.90 -166.08 -53.78
CA ASP A 310 -49.61 -166.32 -54.44
C ASP A 310 -49.49 -165.41 -55.68
N GLU A 311 -48.32 -164.82 -55.94
CA GLU A 311 -48.11 -163.76 -56.94
C GLU A 311 -48.21 -164.23 -58.41
N SER A 312 -48.60 -165.48 -58.68
CA SER A 312 -48.70 -166.02 -60.05
C SER A 312 -50.05 -165.80 -60.75
N GLU A 313 -50.96 -165.02 -60.18
CA GLU A 313 -52.24 -164.63 -60.82
C GLU A 313 -52.54 -163.13 -60.69
N VAL A 314 -51.63 -162.27 -61.18
CA VAL A 314 -51.92 -160.94 -61.76
C VAL A 314 -50.92 -160.64 -62.86
#